data_AF-A0A2X0PND1-F1
#
_entry.id   AF-A0A2X0PND1-F1
#
_cell.length_a   1.000
_cell.length_b   1.000
_cell.length_c   1.000
_cell.angle_alpha   90.00
_cell.angle_beta   90.00
_cell.angle_gamma   90.00
#
_symmetry.space_group_name_H-M   'P 1'
#
loop_
_entity.id
_entity.type
_entity.pdbx_description
1 polymer ?
#
loop_
_entity_poly.entity_id
_entity_poly.type
_entity_poly.pdbx_seq_one_letter_code
_entity_poly.pdbx_strand_id
1 'polypeptide(L)'
;MLETLSVLLWFGSIALGAPVNNPSGGARSTVATGSETSATAPQARNLDVREVINAATPPTPDGVHNGPATWFTQDNLAGACGKYNLDATPLVALQYLLYGDTNSESQYCGRYVNITNTVNGKNVIAIVADACPSCAGAYALDLSLGAFDLIGDRDADAGMLSISWSFLPKTYKPAFVAPILTEPTSVKTTTKRAVRSDSARSATTSKTGVVTITQKTTTSGSGGNLTTTPVKRSTKKPPSATSPWVDARIRKNGITAFRATRCGTNKGSIVSWFSTKSTTDSTNGNSWCGFPYDDTTPGFAISLKTMLANFGNNYEKAAKAFCGMEAEITSKSGKKIKMVLVDAFDDRWVRTPNSIDMITNSFAKFNGARTTNKNVVQMDASWVFTGRRNLRYQFKGVGSGR
;
A
#
# COMPACT_ATOMS: atom_id res chain seq x y z
N MET A 1 34.24 -46.34 33.36
CA MET A 1 35.34 -45.39 33.11
C MET A 1 34.74 -44.31 32.20
N LEU A 2 34.07 -43.29 32.72
CA LEU A 2 34.60 -42.06 33.35
C LEU A 2 35.81 -41.48 32.61
N GLU A 3 35.65 -40.26 32.09
CA GLU A 3 36.60 -39.14 31.94
C GLU A 3 35.95 -38.15 30.93
N THR A 4 35.14 -37.16 31.36
CA THR A 4 35.43 -35.83 31.97
C THR A 4 35.30 -34.68 30.96
N LEU A 5 34.35 -33.79 31.28
CA LEU A 5 34.02 -32.52 30.64
C LEU A 5 35.01 -31.43 31.11
N SER A 6 35.45 -30.54 30.21
CA SER A 6 35.90 -29.19 30.59
C SER A 6 35.80 -28.23 29.41
N VAL A 7 34.88 -27.28 29.50
CA VAL A 7 34.82 -26.06 28.69
C VAL A 7 34.96 -24.89 29.65
N LEU A 8 36.06 -24.15 29.54
CA LEU A 8 36.30 -22.92 30.30
C LEU A 8 35.42 -21.79 29.76
N LEU A 9 34.65 -21.18 30.67
CA LEU A 9 34.01 -19.88 30.51
C LEU A 9 34.96 -18.79 31.02
N TRP A 10 35.20 -17.76 30.21
CA TRP A 10 35.92 -16.56 30.59
C TRP A 10 34.89 -15.50 31.03
N PHE A 11 34.82 -15.22 32.34
CA PHE A 11 34.10 -14.08 32.90
C PHE A 11 35.12 -13.02 33.33
N GLY A 12 35.00 -11.81 32.77
CA GLY A 12 35.70 -10.62 33.25
C GLY A 12 34.82 -9.88 34.27
N SER A 13 35.30 -9.80 35.51
CA SER A 13 34.74 -8.99 36.59
C SER A 13 35.47 -7.65 36.69
N ILE A 14 34.75 -6.55 36.87
CA ILE A 14 35.27 -5.29 37.44
C ILE A 14 34.53 -5.06 38.77
N ALA A 15 35.32 -4.77 39.80
CA ALA A 15 34.91 -4.72 41.21
C ALA A 15 34.20 -3.42 41.61
N LEU A 16 33.24 -3.56 42.54
CA LEU A 16 32.63 -2.51 43.36
C LEU A 16 33.54 -2.18 44.57
N GLY A 17 33.61 -0.90 44.94
CA GLY A 17 34.20 -0.42 46.19
C GLY A 17 33.23 0.45 47.00
N ALA A 18 32.81 -0.11 48.14
CA ALA A 18 32.20 0.34 49.41
C ALA A 18 31.65 1.78 49.69
N PRO A 19 30.64 1.90 50.61
CA PRO A 19 30.09 3.15 51.17
C PRO A 19 30.47 3.40 52.65
N VAL A 20 30.38 4.65 53.16
CA VAL A 20 29.98 4.93 54.56
C VAL A 20 29.51 6.38 54.87
N ASN A 21 28.39 6.44 55.59
CA ASN A 21 27.98 7.31 56.72
C ASN A 21 27.27 8.69 56.61
N ASN A 22 26.17 8.71 57.38
CA ASN A 22 25.09 9.66 57.68
C ASN A 22 25.50 10.67 58.79
N PRO A 23 24.74 11.74 59.16
CA PRO A 23 23.48 11.64 59.94
C PRO A 23 22.37 12.64 59.50
N SER A 24 21.09 12.27 59.47
CA SER A 24 20.08 12.16 60.57
C SER A 24 19.53 13.50 61.11
N GLY A 25 18.19 13.66 60.99
CA GLY A 25 17.39 14.71 61.64
C GLY A 25 15.93 14.70 61.17
N GLY A 26 15.06 13.94 61.85
CA GLY A 26 13.59 13.99 61.73
C GLY A 26 13.01 15.33 62.23
N ALA A 27 11.71 15.64 62.19
CA ALA A 27 10.51 14.84 62.38
C ALA A 27 9.29 15.59 61.80
N ARG A 28 8.34 14.90 61.16
CA ARG A 28 7.02 14.46 61.68
C ARG A 28 5.92 15.54 61.68
N SER A 29 4.91 15.22 60.87
CA SER A 29 3.60 15.85 60.69
C SER A 29 2.70 15.75 61.94
N THR A 30 1.91 16.79 62.17
CA THR A 30 0.70 16.76 63.01
C THR A 30 -0.49 17.34 62.24
N VAL A 31 -1.63 16.67 62.40
CA VAL A 31 -2.96 17.01 61.89
C VAL A 31 -3.77 17.57 63.06
N ALA A 32 -4.54 18.65 62.85
CA ALA A 32 -6.00 18.71 63.09
C ALA A 32 -6.59 20.14 63.20
N THR A 33 -7.78 20.29 62.58
CA THR A 33 -8.98 21.06 62.97
C THR A 33 -9.04 22.61 63.00
N GLY A 34 -9.93 23.17 62.17
CA GLY A 34 -11.13 23.91 62.66
C GLY A 34 -11.20 25.45 62.55
N SER A 35 -11.98 25.92 61.56
CA SER A 35 -12.97 27.04 61.49
C SER A 35 -12.68 28.53 61.80
N GLU A 36 -13.31 29.35 60.91
CA GLU A 36 -13.78 30.76 60.99
C GLU A 36 -12.69 31.87 60.95
N THR A 37 -12.78 32.97 60.19
CA THR A 37 -13.92 33.87 59.90
C THR A 37 -13.73 34.71 58.61
N SER A 38 -14.86 35.24 58.13
CA SER A 38 -15.13 36.15 57.00
C SER A 38 -14.34 37.49 56.96
N ALA A 39 -13.93 37.95 55.77
CA ALA A 39 -13.78 39.38 55.44
C ALA A 39 -13.64 39.67 53.91
N THR A 40 -14.75 40.12 53.33
CA THR A 40 -14.98 41.12 52.25
C THR A 40 -13.89 41.49 51.22
N ALA A 41 -14.29 41.41 49.94
CA ALA A 41 -13.56 41.82 48.73
C ALA A 41 -13.41 43.35 48.53
N PRO A 42 -12.43 43.79 47.70
CA PRO A 42 -12.59 44.98 46.87
C PRO A 42 -12.49 44.67 45.36
N GLN A 43 -13.25 45.45 44.61
CA GLN A 43 -13.56 45.35 43.18
C GLN A 43 -12.36 45.48 42.24
N ALA A 44 -12.39 44.68 41.16
CA ALA A 44 -11.50 44.78 40.01
C ALA A 44 -11.77 46.07 39.22
N ARG A 45 -10.69 46.80 38.91
CA ARG A 45 -10.69 47.92 37.97
C ARG A 45 -10.33 47.38 36.59
N ASN A 46 -11.22 47.59 35.63
CA ASN A 46 -11.11 47.11 34.26
C ASN A 46 -9.98 47.85 33.53
N LEU A 47 -8.90 47.14 33.20
CA LEU A 47 -7.85 47.61 32.31
C LEU A 47 -8.10 46.95 30.94
N ASP A 48 -8.61 47.75 30.02
CA ASP A 48 -8.80 47.41 28.61
C ASP A 48 -7.42 47.21 27.96
N VAL A 49 -6.93 45.96 28.02
CA VAL A 49 -5.80 45.52 27.19
C VAL A 49 -6.40 45.15 25.84
N ARG A 50 -6.40 46.12 24.93
CA ARG A 50 -6.57 45.85 23.50
C ARG A 50 -5.41 44.99 23.03
N GLU A 51 -5.64 43.69 23.04
CA GLU A 51 -4.80 42.71 22.37
C GLU A 51 -4.85 43.02 20.87
N VAL A 52 -3.76 43.59 20.35
CA VAL A 52 -3.53 43.69 18.91
C VAL A 52 -3.17 42.28 18.44
N ILE A 53 -4.17 41.42 18.31
CA ILE A 53 -4.07 40.24 17.46
C ILE A 53 -3.91 40.77 16.04
N ASN A 54 -2.69 40.73 15.51
CA ASN A 54 -2.50 40.72 14.07
C ASN A 54 -3.27 39.50 13.55
N ALA A 55 -4.50 39.71 13.09
CA ALA A 55 -5.26 38.70 12.38
C ALA A 55 -4.42 38.33 11.15
N ALA A 56 -3.70 37.21 11.24
CA ALA A 56 -3.00 36.66 10.11
C ALA A 56 -4.04 36.52 9.00
N THR A 57 -3.78 37.15 7.86
CA THR A 57 -4.67 37.05 6.71
C THR A 57 -4.85 35.56 6.41
N PRO A 58 -6.09 35.08 6.20
CA PRO A 58 -6.32 33.68 5.88
C PRO A 58 -5.42 33.26 4.71
N PRO A 59 -4.80 32.06 4.76
CA PRO A 59 -3.97 31.59 3.66
C PRO A 59 -4.79 31.53 2.37
N THR A 60 -4.22 32.05 1.30
CA THR A 60 -4.88 32.08 -0.01
C THR A 60 -4.60 30.77 -0.75
N PRO A 61 -5.60 30.13 -1.36
CA PRO A 61 -5.39 28.88 -2.09
C PRO A 61 -4.60 29.08 -3.39
N ASP A 62 -4.58 30.30 -3.96
CA ASP A 62 -4.00 30.56 -5.27
C ASP A 62 -2.47 30.70 -5.21
N GLY A 63 -1.81 30.30 -6.31
CA GLY A 63 -0.35 30.39 -6.46
C GLY A 63 0.40 29.09 -6.15
N VAL A 64 1.73 29.22 -6.10
CA VAL A 64 2.65 28.13 -5.73
C VAL A 64 3.03 28.31 -4.27
N HIS A 65 2.82 27.27 -3.50
CA HIS A 65 3.08 27.22 -2.08
C HIS A 65 4.28 26.34 -1.78
N ASN A 66 4.98 26.63 -0.70
CA ASN A 66 6.06 25.81 -0.19
C ASN A 66 5.77 25.42 1.25
N GLY A 67 6.18 24.22 1.63
CA GLY A 67 5.96 23.72 2.98
C GLY A 67 6.53 22.32 3.18
N PRO A 68 6.44 21.80 4.41
CA PRO A 68 6.73 20.40 4.66
C PRO A 68 5.59 19.51 4.17
N ALA A 69 5.91 18.27 3.82
CA ALA A 69 4.95 17.20 3.63
C ALA A 69 5.26 16.03 4.55
N THR A 70 4.27 15.54 5.29
CA THR A 70 4.34 14.26 6.03
C THR A 70 3.49 13.21 5.32
N TRP A 71 3.22 12.08 5.95
CA TRP A 71 2.33 11.07 5.40
C TRP A 71 1.29 10.55 6.39
N PHE A 72 0.16 10.08 5.83
CA PHE A 72 -0.95 9.47 6.57
C PHE A 72 -1.46 8.19 5.90
N THR A 73 -2.22 7.43 6.69
CA THR A 73 -3.14 6.38 6.25
C THR A 73 -4.55 6.79 6.66
N GLN A 74 -5.55 6.45 5.85
CA GLN A 74 -6.95 6.56 6.23
C GLN A 74 -7.37 5.41 7.15
N ASP A 75 -6.63 4.29 7.17
CA ASP A 75 -6.95 3.11 7.99
C ASP A 75 -8.40 2.64 7.82
N ASN A 76 -8.92 2.72 6.58
CA ASN A 76 -10.31 2.43 6.22
C ASN A 76 -11.35 3.28 6.98
N LEU A 77 -10.98 4.52 7.34
CA LEU A 77 -11.87 5.58 7.78
C LEU A 77 -12.15 6.56 6.64
N ALA A 78 -13.28 7.25 6.71
CA ALA A 78 -13.53 8.38 5.83
C ALA A 78 -12.68 9.58 6.29
N GLY A 79 -12.01 10.24 5.36
CA GLY A 79 -11.35 11.51 5.64
C GLY A 79 -12.38 12.62 5.85
N ALA A 80 -11.93 13.82 6.21
CA ALA A 80 -12.79 14.99 6.41
C ALA A 80 -13.65 15.35 5.18
N CYS A 81 -13.26 14.91 3.97
CA CYS A 81 -14.08 15.02 2.76
C CYS A 81 -15.18 13.96 2.63
N GLY A 82 -15.40 13.12 3.65
CA GLY A 82 -16.48 12.13 3.72
C GLY A 82 -16.32 10.93 2.78
N LYS A 83 -15.11 10.69 2.23
CA LYS A 83 -14.85 9.56 1.31
C LYS A 83 -13.84 8.58 1.90
N TYR A 84 -14.14 7.30 1.70
CA TYR A 84 -13.22 6.19 1.90
C TYR A 84 -12.37 6.01 0.65
N ASN A 85 -11.07 6.06 0.80
CA ASN A 85 -10.13 5.74 -0.27
C ASN A 85 -9.08 4.77 0.25
N LEU A 86 -8.44 4.07 -0.68
CA LEU A 86 -7.27 3.25 -0.36
C LEU A 86 -6.09 4.16 0.00
N ASP A 87 -5.27 3.78 0.98
CA ASP A 87 -4.01 4.48 1.30
C ASP A 87 -3.04 4.55 0.11
N ALA A 88 -3.17 3.62 -0.84
CA ALA A 88 -2.41 3.60 -2.08
C ALA A 88 -2.92 4.61 -3.14
N THR A 89 -4.08 5.22 -2.93
CA THR A 89 -4.58 6.30 -3.78
C THR A 89 -3.75 7.54 -3.52
N PRO A 90 -3.28 8.29 -4.53
CA PRO A 90 -2.61 9.56 -4.29
C PRO A 90 -3.58 10.63 -3.75
N LEU A 91 -3.72 10.69 -2.43
CA LEU A 91 -4.49 11.67 -1.67
C LEU A 91 -3.58 12.67 -0.96
N VAL A 92 -4.17 13.82 -0.62
CA VAL A 92 -3.59 14.82 0.27
C VAL A 92 -4.61 15.24 1.33
N ALA A 93 -4.13 15.43 2.56
CA ALA A 93 -4.80 16.16 3.62
C ALA A 93 -4.28 17.61 3.64
N LEU A 94 -5.19 18.59 3.60
CA LEU A 94 -4.81 20.00 3.71
C LEU A 94 -4.71 20.42 5.18
N GLN A 95 -3.78 21.30 5.53
CA GLN A 95 -3.78 21.94 6.84
C GLN A 95 -5.14 22.61 7.14
N TYR A 96 -5.69 22.47 8.36
CA TYR A 96 -6.94 23.13 8.80
C TYR A 96 -7.08 24.63 8.46
N LEU A 97 -6.02 25.43 8.53
CA LEU A 97 -5.99 26.86 8.17
C LEU A 97 -6.39 27.09 6.71
N LEU A 98 -6.04 26.15 5.83
CA LEU A 98 -6.47 26.17 4.43
C LEU A 98 -7.74 25.35 4.22
N TYR A 99 -7.89 24.20 4.87
CA TYR A 99 -9.05 23.32 4.72
C TYR A 99 -10.35 23.99 5.19
N GLY A 100 -10.30 24.71 6.32
CA GLY A 100 -11.45 25.24 7.03
C GLY A 100 -11.85 24.38 8.23
N ASP A 101 -13.13 24.41 8.57
CA ASP A 101 -13.69 23.56 9.64
C ASP A 101 -13.55 22.07 9.29
N THR A 102 -12.84 21.33 10.11
CA THR A 102 -12.52 19.90 9.87
C THR A 102 -13.71 18.97 10.13
N ASN A 103 -14.81 19.48 10.68
CA ASN A 103 -16.06 18.72 10.87
C ASN A 103 -17.02 18.88 9.69
N SER A 104 -16.66 19.68 8.68
CA SER A 104 -17.45 19.87 7.47
C SER A 104 -16.61 19.61 6.22
N GLU A 105 -17.29 19.27 5.11
CA GLU A 105 -16.63 19.05 3.83
C GLU A 105 -16.09 20.39 3.31
N SER A 106 -14.78 20.48 3.11
CA SER A 106 -14.15 21.69 2.57
C SER A 106 -14.53 21.91 1.11
N GLN A 107 -14.63 23.18 0.69
CA GLN A 107 -14.74 23.55 -0.72
C GLN A 107 -13.56 23.07 -1.60
N TYR A 108 -12.46 22.65 -0.98
CA TYR A 108 -11.30 22.10 -1.67
C TYR A 108 -11.37 20.57 -1.85
N CYS A 109 -12.30 19.89 -1.18
CA CYS A 109 -12.49 18.45 -1.35
C CYS A 109 -12.71 18.09 -2.83
N GLY A 110 -12.03 17.02 -3.26
CA GLY A 110 -12.06 16.58 -4.65
C GLY A 110 -11.23 17.40 -5.63
N ARG A 111 -10.63 18.53 -5.21
CA ARG A 111 -9.68 19.27 -6.05
C ARG A 111 -8.35 18.55 -6.13
N TYR A 112 -7.62 18.80 -7.21
CA TYR A 112 -6.30 18.23 -7.43
C TYR A 112 -5.20 19.24 -7.13
N VAL A 113 -4.11 18.76 -6.56
CA VAL A 113 -2.88 19.51 -6.36
C VAL A 113 -1.74 18.82 -7.10
N ASN A 114 -0.83 19.61 -7.67
CA ASN A 114 0.45 19.11 -8.18
C ASN A 114 1.52 19.39 -7.15
N ILE A 115 2.19 18.35 -6.65
CA ILE A 115 3.15 18.41 -5.55
C ILE A 115 4.50 17.97 -6.06
N THR A 116 5.54 18.75 -5.82
CA THR A 116 6.93 18.48 -6.21
C THR A 116 7.80 18.42 -4.96
N ASN A 117 8.57 17.36 -4.79
CA ASN A 117 9.65 17.30 -3.80
C ASN A 117 10.81 18.16 -4.31
N THR A 118 11.15 19.23 -3.57
CA THR A 118 12.16 20.21 -4.00
C THR A 118 13.59 19.70 -3.87
N VAL A 119 13.81 18.63 -3.10
CA VAL A 119 15.14 18.01 -2.92
C VAL A 119 15.49 17.12 -4.10
N ASN A 120 14.52 16.33 -4.60
CA ASN A 120 14.78 15.32 -5.63
C ASN A 120 14.11 15.59 -6.99
N GLY A 121 13.29 16.63 -7.09
CA GLY A 121 12.61 17.07 -8.32
C GLY A 121 11.45 16.19 -8.79
N LYS A 122 11.07 15.13 -8.06
CA LYS A 122 9.93 14.28 -8.42
C LYS A 122 8.62 14.97 -8.09
N ASN A 123 7.59 14.68 -8.86
CA ASN A 123 6.24 15.20 -8.63
C ASN A 123 5.16 14.10 -8.63
N VAL A 124 4.02 14.45 -8.04
CA VAL A 124 2.79 13.65 -8.00
C VAL A 124 1.58 14.59 -8.05
N ILE A 125 0.52 14.15 -8.73
CA ILE A 125 -0.78 14.79 -8.63
C ILE A 125 -1.62 14.01 -7.62
N ALA A 126 -2.12 14.69 -6.60
CA ALA A 126 -2.94 14.10 -5.55
C ALA A 126 -4.31 14.80 -5.44
N ILE A 127 -5.32 14.07 -4.97
CA ILE A 127 -6.67 14.59 -4.70
C ILE A 127 -6.79 15.01 -3.23
N VAL A 128 -7.39 16.17 -2.97
CA VAL A 128 -7.74 16.59 -1.62
C VAL A 128 -8.86 15.71 -1.10
N ALA A 129 -8.57 14.95 -0.04
CA ALA A 129 -9.50 13.98 0.53
C ALA A 129 -9.63 14.07 2.05
N ASP A 130 -8.80 14.88 2.71
CA ASP A 130 -8.78 14.96 4.17
C ASP A 130 -8.29 16.33 4.68
N ALA A 131 -8.35 16.50 6.00
CA ALA A 131 -7.78 17.63 6.73
C ALA A 131 -6.69 17.15 7.69
N CYS A 132 -5.65 17.95 7.87
CA CYS A 132 -4.57 17.71 8.82
C CYS A 132 -4.54 18.80 9.90
N PRO A 133 -5.20 18.59 11.06
CA PRO A 133 -5.22 19.58 12.15
C PRO A 133 -3.85 19.83 12.78
N SER A 134 -2.97 18.82 12.78
CA SER A 134 -1.65 18.86 13.42
C SER A 134 -0.51 19.32 12.50
N CYS A 135 -0.76 19.51 11.20
CA CYS A 135 0.28 19.88 10.25
C CYS A 135 0.83 21.29 10.54
N ALA A 136 2.15 21.45 10.56
CA ALA A 136 2.80 22.70 10.96
C ALA A 136 2.93 23.68 9.78
N GLY A 137 2.18 24.78 9.84
CA GLY A 137 2.24 25.88 8.86
C GLY A 137 1.17 25.78 7.77
N ALA A 138 0.65 26.92 7.34
CA ALA A 138 -0.58 27.03 6.54
C ALA A 138 -0.58 26.27 5.19
N TYR A 139 0.59 25.94 4.65
CA TYR A 139 0.76 25.23 3.39
C TYR A 139 1.45 23.87 3.52
N ALA A 140 1.55 23.35 4.76
CA ALA A 140 1.95 21.97 4.98
C ALA A 140 0.89 21.00 4.46
N LEU A 141 1.35 19.87 3.91
CA LEU A 141 0.49 18.81 3.39
C LEU A 141 0.74 17.51 4.16
N ASP A 142 -0.30 16.72 4.38
CA ASP A 142 -0.13 15.33 4.77
C ASP A 142 -0.46 14.45 3.56
N LEU A 143 0.46 13.61 3.12
CA LEU A 143 0.30 12.83 1.90
C LEU A 143 -0.11 11.39 2.22
N SER A 144 -1.10 10.85 1.53
CA SER A 144 -1.33 9.40 1.60
C SER A 144 -0.05 8.62 1.26
N LEU A 145 0.04 7.37 1.71
CA LEU A 145 1.16 6.49 1.32
C LEU A 145 1.37 6.43 -0.20
N GLY A 146 0.27 6.38 -0.96
CA GLY A 146 0.27 6.38 -2.42
C GLY A 146 0.86 7.65 -3.04
N ALA A 147 0.70 8.81 -2.41
CA ALA A 147 1.30 10.06 -2.87
C ALA A 147 2.75 10.22 -2.39
N PHE A 148 3.03 9.94 -1.11
CA PHE A 148 4.35 10.14 -0.51
C PHE A 148 5.41 9.25 -1.17
N ASP A 149 5.14 7.96 -1.32
CA ASP A 149 6.11 6.98 -1.85
C ASP A 149 6.45 7.22 -3.34
N LEU A 150 5.65 8.01 -4.06
CA LEU A 150 5.96 8.43 -5.43
C LEU A 150 7.08 9.49 -5.49
N ILE A 151 7.11 10.40 -4.51
CA ILE A 151 8.00 11.57 -4.49
C ILE A 151 9.04 11.55 -3.37
N GLY A 152 8.97 10.64 -2.42
CA GLY A 152 9.83 10.57 -1.23
C GLY A 152 10.18 9.16 -0.79
N ASP A 153 10.87 9.08 0.35
CA ASP A 153 11.17 7.86 1.11
C ASP A 153 10.75 8.14 2.56
N ARG A 154 9.85 7.32 3.12
CA ARG A 154 9.26 7.56 4.44
C ARG A 154 10.25 7.41 5.60
N ASP A 155 11.39 6.77 5.36
CA ASP A 155 12.44 6.61 6.37
C ASP A 155 13.56 7.65 6.24
N ALA A 156 13.53 8.45 5.17
CA ALA A 156 14.42 9.60 5.03
C ALA A 156 13.85 10.81 5.77
N ASP A 157 14.75 11.68 6.27
CA ASP A 157 14.39 13.00 6.79
C ASP A 157 13.25 12.98 7.83
N ALA A 158 13.27 11.97 8.72
CA ALA A 158 12.25 11.72 9.75
C ALA A 158 10.81 11.61 9.20
N GLY A 159 10.65 11.16 7.95
CA GLY A 159 9.35 11.01 7.30
C GLY A 159 8.77 12.32 6.76
N MET A 160 9.61 13.33 6.55
CA MET A 160 9.20 14.66 6.08
C MET A 160 9.88 15.04 4.77
N LEU A 161 9.12 15.61 3.83
CA LEU A 161 9.64 16.11 2.55
C LEU A 161 9.55 17.63 2.51
N SER A 162 10.56 18.29 1.94
CA SER A 162 10.42 19.67 1.47
C SER A 162 9.70 19.67 0.12
N ILE A 163 8.56 20.37 0.02
CA ILE A 163 7.73 20.37 -1.18
C ILE A 163 7.41 21.79 -1.68
N SER A 164 7.16 21.89 -2.98
CA SER A 164 6.42 22.98 -3.61
C SER A 164 5.17 22.42 -4.27
N TRP A 165 4.05 23.12 -4.17
CA TRP A 165 2.78 22.62 -4.71
C TRP A 165 1.82 23.74 -5.10
N SER A 166 0.86 23.42 -5.95
CA SER A 166 -0.23 24.34 -6.32
C SER A 166 -1.49 23.57 -6.63
N PHE A 167 -2.65 24.21 -6.45
CA PHE A 167 -3.90 23.67 -6.98
C PHE A 167 -3.86 23.65 -8.50
N LEU A 168 -4.32 22.54 -9.08
CA LEU A 168 -4.63 22.49 -10.49
C LEU A 168 -5.92 23.29 -10.78
N PRO A 169 -6.11 23.74 -12.04
CA PRO A 169 -7.33 24.42 -12.46
C PRO A 169 -8.57 23.61 -12.09
N LYS A 170 -9.68 24.27 -11.74
CA LYS A 170 -10.96 23.59 -11.46
C LYS A 170 -11.47 22.76 -12.65
N THR A 171 -11.00 23.07 -13.86
CA THR A 171 -11.29 22.34 -15.10
C THR A 171 -10.45 21.07 -15.27
N TYR A 172 -9.44 20.85 -14.42
CA TYR A 172 -8.61 19.66 -14.48
C TYR A 172 -9.47 18.42 -14.18
N LYS A 173 -9.55 17.54 -15.17
CA LYS A 173 -10.14 16.21 -15.03
C LYS A 173 -9.01 15.20 -15.12
N PRO A 174 -8.80 14.34 -14.11
CA PRO A 174 -7.80 13.29 -14.23
C PRO A 174 -8.20 12.35 -15.37
N ALA A 175 -7.22 11.83 -16.09
CA ALA A 175 -7.47 10.84 -17.16
C ALA A 175 -7.98 9.48 -16.61
N PHE A 176 -8.05 9.32 -15.29
CA PHE A 176 -8.55 8.12 -14.60
C PHE A 176 -9.06 8.50 -13.20
N VAL A 177 -10.33 8.22 -12.92
CA VAL A 177 -10.93 8.38 -11.58
C VAL A 177 -10.50 7.17 -10.75
N ALA A 178 -9.94 7.41 -9.56
CA ALA A 178 -9.50 6.35 -8.65
C ALA A 178 -10.68 5.46 -8.21
N PRO A 179 -10.45 4.17 -7.91
CA PRO A 179 -11.46 3.33 -7.28
C PRO A 179 -11.71 3.82 -5.84
N ILE A 180 -12.88 4.42 -5.62
CA ILE A 180 -13.40 4.77 -4.30
C ILE A 180 -13.82 3.47 -3.62
N LEU A 181 -13.45 3.28 -2.35
CA LEU A 181 -13.98 2.18 -1.56
C LEU A 181 -15.44 2.49 -1.26
N THR A 182 -16.36 1.71 -1.83
CA THR A 182 -17.77 1.83 -1.48
C THR A 182 -17.98 1.40 -0.03
N GLU A 183 -18.77 2.16 0.71
CA GLU A 183 -19.14 1.88 2.10
C GLU A 183 -19.55 0.41 2.32
N PRO A 184 -19.27 -0.17 3.50
CA PRO A 184 -19.77 -1.50 3.83
C PRO A 184 -21.30 -1.48 3.88
N THR A 185 -21.94 -1.98 2.82
CA THR A 185 -23.38 -2.13 2.78
C THR A 185 -23.80 -3.17 3.81
N SER A 186 -24.45 -2.72 4.89
CA SER A 186 -25.13 -3.59 5.85
C SER A 186 -26.29 -4.29 5.15
N VAL A 187 -26.05 -5.50 4.63
CA VAL A 187 -27.13 -6.36 4.12
C VAL A 187 -27.88 -6.93 5.33
N LYS A 188 -29.05 -6.36 5.62
CA LYS A 188 -30.06 -7.01 6.46
C LYS A 188 -30.57 -8.27 5.76
N THR A 189 -30.00 -9.42 6.10
CA THR A 189 -30.50 -10.73 5.69
C THR A 189 -31.89 -10.94 6.30
N THR A 190 -32.93 -10.86 5.48
CA THR A 190 -34.28 -11.31 5.87
C THR A 190 -34.37 -12.80 5.58
N THR A 191 -34.27 -13.61 6.62
CA THR A 191 -34.41 -15.07 6.55
C THR A 191 -35.86 -15.43 6.21
N LYS A 192 -36.14 -15.83 4.96
CA LYS A 192 -37.34 -16.62 4.65
C LYS A 192 -36.99 -18.11 4.69
N ARG A 193 -37.46 -18.75 5.75
CA ARG A 193 -37.49 -20.18 6.00
C ARG A 193 -38.46 -20.83 5.01
N ALA A 194 -37.97 -21.70 4.13
CA ALA A 194 -38.79 -22.63 3.36
C ALA A 194 -38.44 -24.06 3.78
N VAL A 195 -39.45 -24.76 4.29
CA VAL A 195 -39.39 -26.14 4.77
C VAL A 195 -39.50 -27.11 3.60
N ARG A 196 -38.80 -28.25 3.74
CA ARG A 196 -38.71 -29.43 2.87
C ARG A 196 -40.04 -29.97 2.31
N SER A 197 -39.95 -30.67 1.17
CA SER A 197 -40.37 -32.08 1.07
C SER A 197 -39.75 -32.78 -0.15
N ASP A 198 -39.43 -34.06 0.05
CA ASP A 198 -38.68 -34.97 -0.82
C ASP A 198 -39.47 -35.48 -2.03
N SER A 199 -38.77 -35.85 -3.12
CA SER A 199 -38.82 -37.21 -3.70
C SER A 199 -37.89 -37.39 -4.90
N ALA A 200 -37.21 -38.53 -4.90
CA ALA A 200 -36.28 -39.01 -5.92
C ALA A 200 -37.02 -39.57 -7.16
N ARG A 201 -36.36 -39.53 -8.34
CA ARG A 201 -35.87 -40.72 -9.08
C ARG A 201 -35.42 -40.39 -10.52
N SER A 202 -34.21 -40.85 -10.81
CA SER A 202 -33.53 -41.21 -12.07
C SER A 202 -34.35 -41.40 -13.36
N ALA A 203 -33.91 -40.86 -14.51
CA ALA A 203 -33.28 -41.61 -15.62
C ALA A 203 -33.10 -40.80 -16.93
N THR A 204 -31.97 -41.08 -17.57
CA THR A 204 -31.43 -40.82 -18.92
C THR A 204 -32.43 -40.76 -20.09
N THR A 205 -32.22 -39.88 -21.09
CA THR A 205 -31.77 -40.19 -22.49
C THR A 205 -32.03 -39.03 -23.47
N SER A 206 -31.03 -38.84 -24.34
CA SER A 206 -30.85 -37.95 -25.49
C SER A 206 -32.00 -37.79 -26.49
N LYS A 207 -32.03 -36.64 -27.18
CA LYS A 207 -32.19 -36.43 -28.65
C LYS A 207 -32.12 -34.92 -28.94
N THR A 208 -31.09 -34.42 -29.61
CA THR A 208 -30.97 -34.22 -31.07
C THR A 208 -32.12 -33.39 -31.66
N GLY A 209 -31.80 -32.15 -32.04
CA GLY A 209 -32.70 -31.23 -32.76
C GLY A 209 -31.87 -30.13 -33.43
N VAL A 210 -31.40 -30.44 -34.64
CA VAL A 210 -30.74 -29.54 -35.58
C VAL A 210 -31.78 -28.57 -36.14
N VAL A 211 -31.51 -27.27 -36.13
CA VAL A 211 -32.10 -26.30 -37.08
C VAL A 211 -31.01 -25.33 -37.52
N THR A 212 -30.81 -25.31 -38.84
CA THR A 212 -29.89 -24.44 -39.60
C THR A 212 -30.67 -23.29 -40.23
N ILE A 213 -29.91 -22.34 -40.81
CA ILE A 213 -30.27 -21.30 -41.80
C ILE A 213 -30.83 -20.02 -41.10
N THR A 214 -30.27 -18.81 -41.21
CA THR A 214 -29.80 -18.13 -42.42
C THR A 214 -28.91 -16.93 -42.09
N GLN A 215 -27.78 -16.80 -42.79
CA GLN A 215 -26.95 -15.59 -42.87
C GLN A 215 -27.65 -14.51 -43.70
N LYS A 216 -27.47 -13.23 -43.35
CA LYS A 216 -27.59 -12.14 -44.33
C LYS A 216 -26.41 -11.17 -44.21
N THR A 217 -25.55 -11.26 -45.22
CA THR A 217 -24.47 -10.34 -45.57
C THR A 217 -25.00 -9.40 -46.66
N THR A 218 -24.68 -8.11 -46.62
CA THR A 218 -24.67 -7.23 -47.80
C THR A 218 -23.56 -6.18 -47.68
N THR A 219 -22.56 -6.37 -48.55
CA THR A 219 -21.70 -5.39 -49.27
C THR A 219 -22.55 -4.39 -50.09
N SER A 220 -22.13 -3.28 -50.72
CA SER A 220 -20.95 -2.38 -50.85
C SER A 220 -21.37 -1.22 -51.80
N GLY A 221 -20.66 -0.07 -51.82
CA GLY A 221 -20.64 0.92 -52.92
C GLY A 221 -20.78 2.39 -52.43
N SER A 222 -19.76 3.24 -52.36
CA SER A 222 -18.85 3.86 -53.36
C SER A 222 -19.37 5.19 -53.95
N GLY A 223 -18.56 6.25 -53.85
CA GLY A 223 -18.56 7.40 -54.76
C GLY A 223 -18.63 8.79 -54.11
N GLY A 224 -17.50 9.49 -54.01
CA GLY A 224 -17.46 10.91 -53.65
C GLY A 224 -16.06 11.44 -53.37
N ASN A 225 -15.31 11.76 -54.44
CA ASN A 225 -13.96 12.30 -54.39
C ASN A 225 -14.00 13.80 -54.02
N LEU A 226 -13.37 14.21 -52.92
CA LEU A 226 -13.10 15.63 -52.64
C LEU A 226 -11.68 15.79 -52.10
N THR A 227 -10.85 16.41 -52.92
CA THR A 227 -9.47 16.78 -52.65
C THR A 227 -9.40 17.80 -51.52
N THR A 228 -8.92 17.40 -50.36
CA THR A 228 -8.35 18.33 -49.37
C THR A 228 -7.06 17.76 -48.80
N THR A 229 -6.00 18.56 -48.92
CA THR A 229 -4.65 18.33 -48.41
C THR A 229 -4.65 17.93 -46.93
N PRO A 230 -3.98 16.83 -46.51
CA PRO A 230 -3.88 16.49 -45.10
C PRO A 230 -2.80 17.35 -44.44
N VAL A 231 -3.23 18.34 -43.66
CA VAL A 231 -2.40 18.97 -42.63
C VAL A 231 -1.97 17.87 -41.65
N LYS A 232 -0.66 17.69 -41.47
CA LYS A 232 -0.07 16.81 -40.44
C LYS A 232 -0.54 17.26 -39.04
N ARG A 233 -1.67 16.72 -38.59
CA ARG A 233 -2.14 16.84 -37.21
C ARG A 233 -1.44 15.75 -36.40
N SER A 234 -0.45 16.16 -35.61
CA SER A 234 0.16 15.34 -34.57
C SER A 234 -0.92 14.88 -33.60
N THR A 235 -1.37 13.63 -33.70
CA THR A 235 -2.21 12.99 -32.70
C THR A 235 -1.32 12.61 -31.52
N LYS A 236 -1.08 13.57 -30.61
CA LYS A 236 -0.64 13.22 -29.26
C LYS A 236 -1.73 12.34 -28.64
N LYS A 237 -1.43 11.05 -28.55
CA LYS A 237 -2.20 10.05 -27.82
C LYS A 237 -2.52 10.60 -26.42
N PRO A 238 -3.77 10.52 -25.93
CA PRO A 238 -4.12 10.99 -24.60
C PRO A 238 -3.30 10.24 -23.53
N PRO A 239 -2.88 10.90 -22.44
CA PRO A 239 -2.17 10.23 -21.36
C PRO A 239 -3.05 9.18 -20.70
N SER A 240 -2.52 7.96 -20.66
CA SER A 240 -3.10 6.77 -20.02
C SER A 240 -3.20 6.95 -18.51
N ALA A 241 -4.19 6.29 -17.91
CA ALA A 241 -4.45 6.19 -16.47
C ALA A 241 -3.20 6.22 -15.59
N THR A 242 -3.23 6.94 -14.46
CA THR A 242 -2.23 6.82 -13.40
C THR A 242 -2.38 5.42 -12.80
N SER A 243 -1.69 4.51 -13.47
CA SER A 243 -1.62 3.09 -13.19
C SER A 243 -1.08 2.89 -11.76
N PRO A 244 -1.59 1.92 -10.96
CA PRO A 244 -0.96 1.54 -9.69
C PRO A 244 0.45 0.96 -9.88
N TRP A 245 0.88 0.85 -11.14
CA TRP A 245 2.18 0.41 -11.57
C TRP A 245 3.15 1.58 -11.75
N VAL A 246 4.28 1.48 -11.07
CA VAL A 246 5.42 2.39 -11.21
C VAL A 246 6.66 1.63 -11.71
N ASP A 247 7.71 2.37 -12.06
CA ASP A 247 9.03 1.78 -12.27
C ASP A 247 9.55 1.18 -10.95
N ALA A 248 9.96 -0.09 -10.97
CA ALA A 248 10.45 -0.80 -9.77
C ALA A 248 11.83 -0.33 -9.32
N ARG A 249 12.52 0.47 -10.15
CA ARG A 249 13.85 1.03 -9.97
C ARG A 249 14.89 0.00 -9.55
N ILE A 250 14.85 -1.18 -10.17
CA ILE A 250 15.65 -2.38 -9.81
C ILE A 250 17.12 -2.04 -9.50
N ARG A 251 17.78 -1.29 -10.38
CA ARG A 251 19.19 -0.90 -10.20
C ARG A 251 19.39 0.05 -9.04
N LYS A 252 18.53 1.07 -8.91
CA LYS A 252 18.60 2.05 -7.82
C LYS A 252 18.31 1.41 -6.47
N ASN A 253 17.43 0.40 -6.45
CA ASN A 253 17.06 -0.34 -5.24
C ASN A 253 18.06 -1.46 -4.91
N GLY A 254 19.20 -1.58 -5.62
CA GLY A 254 20.28 -2.51 -5.27
C GLY A 254 19.95 -3.98 -5.48
N ILE A 255 18.96 -4.31 -6.32
CA ILE A 255 18.53 -5.70 -6.53
C ILE A 255 19.48 -6.37 -7.53
N THR A 256 20.35 -7.25 -7.04
CA THR A 256 21.37 -7.96 -7.84
C THR A 256 21.06 -9.43 -8.05
N ALA A 257 20.22 -10.03 -7.19
CA ALA A 257 19.74 -11.39 -7.29
C ALA A 257 18.74 -11.58 -8.45
N PHE A 258 18.45 -12.86 -8.76
CA PHE A 258 17.43 -13.27 -9.74
C PHE A 258 17.56 -12.60 -11.12
N ARG A 259 18.81 -12.28 -11.52
CA ARG A 259 19.14 -11.61 -12.78
C ARG A 259 18.37 -10.29 -13.00
N ALA A 260 17.89 -9.66 -11.93
CA ALA A 260 16.94 -8.56 -12.01
C ALA A 260 17.52 -7.34 -12.74
N THR A 261 18.79 -6.99 -12.51
CA THR A 261 19.45 -5.80 -13.08
C THR A 261 19.44 -5.72 -14.61
N ARG A 262 19.28 -6.85 -15.29
CA ARG A 262 19.23 -6.97 -16.75
C ARG A 262 17.88 -7.45 -17.26
N CYS A 263 16.85 -7.50 -16.40
CA CYS A 263 15.59 -8.19 -16.66
C CYS A 263 15.86 -9.58 -17.28
N GLY A 264 16.80 -10.32 -16.69
CA GLY A 264 17.25 -11.60 -17.22
C GLY A 264 16.27 -12.73 -16.85
N THR A 265 16.16 -13.73 -17.73
CA THR A 265 15.28 -14.88 -17.52
C THR A 265 15.86 -15.86 -16.49
N ASN A 266 15.16 -16.09 -15.39
CA ASN A 266 15.41 -17.17 -14.44
C ASN A 266 14.84 -18.47 -15.02
N LYS A 267 15.68 -19.43 -15.39
CA LYS A 267 15.29 -20.70 -16.04
C LYS A 267 15.32 -21.88 -15.06
N GLY A 268 14.70 -22.99 -15.43
CA GLY A 268 14.69 -24.21 -14.63
C GLY A 268 13.94 -24.06 -13.31
N SER A 269 12.94 -23.19 -13.29
CA SER A 269 12.11 -22.93 -12.13
C SER A 269 11.14 -24.09 -11.92
N ILE A 270 11.03 -24.55 -10.67
CA ILE A 270 9.91 -25.36 -10.21
C ILE A 270 8.89 -24.42 -9.60
N VAL A 271 7.67 -24.43 -10.13
CA VAL A 271 6.54 -23.64 -9.64
C VAL A 271 5.66 -24.54 -8.79
N SER A 272 5.70 -24.31 -7.47
CA SER A 272 4.80 -24.93 -6.51
C SER A 272 3.65 -23.98 -6.14
N TRP A 273 2.86 -24.35 -5.14
CA TRP A 273 1.77 -23.52 -4.65
C TRP A 273 1.56 -23.56 -3.14
N PHE A 274 1.08 -22.42 -2.63
CA PHE A 274 0.71 -22.22 -1.23
C PHE A 274 -0.67 -21.57 -1.08
N SER A 275 -1.33 -21.83 0.05
CA SER A 275 -2.49 -21.08 0.49
C SER A 275 -2.04 -19.93 1.39
N THR A 276 -2.68 -18.77 1.30
CA THR A 276 -2.26 -17.57 2.05
C THR A 276 -2.52 -17.64 3.55
N LYS A 277 -3.32 -18.59 4.02
CA LYS A 277 -3.60 -18.78 5.45
C LYS A 277 -3.64 -20.26 5.80
N SER A 278 -2.45 -20.84 5.97
CA SER A 278 -2.25 -22.26 6.19
C SER A 278 -0.97 -22.50 6.98
N THR A 279 -1.09 -23.17 8.12
CA THR A 279 0.08 -23.57 8.92
C THR A 279 0.98 -24.55 8.18
N THR A 280 0.42 -25.39 7.29
CA THR A 280 1.19 -26.30 6.43
C THR A 280 2.09 -25.55 5.46
N ASP A 281 1.68 -24.35 5.04
CA ASP A 281 2.42 -23.52 4.09
C ASP A 281 3.20 -22.38 4.78
N SER A 282 3.32 -22.42 6.11
CA SER A 282 3.97 -21.38 6.90
C SER A 282 3.35 -19.97 6.72
N THR A 283 2.05 -19.90 6.41
CA THR A 283 1.33 -18.64 6.19
C THR A 283 0.22 -18.42 7.22
N ASN A 284 -0.14 -17.16 7.45
CA ASN A 284 -1.08 -16.77 8.50
C ASN A 284 -2.11 -15.71 8.05
N GLY A 285 -2.19 -15.42 6.74
CA GLY A 285 -3.01 -14.35 6.18
C GLY A 285 -2.31 -12.98 6.13
N ASN A 286 -1.11 -12.86 6.70
CA ASN A 286 -0.27 -11.69 6.61
C ASN A 286 0.99 -12.03 5.83
N SER A 287 1.17 -11.32 4.73
CA SER A 287 2.33 -11.39 3.86
C SER A 287 3.64 -11.11 4.59
N TRP A 288 4.72 -11.78 4.18
CA TRP A 288 6.09 -11.35 4.51
C TRP A 288 6.39 -9.89 4.08
N CYS A 289 5.67 -9.36 3.10
CA CYS A 289 5.72 -7.96 2.70
C CYS A 289 4.97 -7.01 3.65
N GLY A 290 4.37 -7.51 4.74
CA GLY A 290 3.79 -6.69 5.80
C GLY A 290 2.38 -6.18 5.49
N PHE A 291 1.58 -6.95 4.76
CA PHE A 291 0.18 -6.61 4.44
C PHE A 291 -0.74 -7.82 4.51
N PRO A 292 -2.05 -7.64 4.77
CA PRO A 292 -3.01 -8.73 4.71
C PRO A 292 -3.18 -9.20 3.26
N TYR A 293 -3.30 -10.51 3.06
CA TYR A 293 -3.60 -11.08 1.75
C TYR A 293 -4.59 -12.25 1.83
N ASP A 294 -5.13 -12.67 0.69
CA ASP A 294 -5.95 -13.86 0.57
C ASP A 294 -5.65 -14.60 -0.74
N ASP A 295 -6.22 -15.79 -0.90
CA ASP A 295 -5.96 -16.64 -2.05
C ASP A 295 -6.36 -16.00 -3.40
N THR A 296 -7.15 -14.92 -3.42
CA THR A 296 -7.50 -14.20 -4.67
C THR A 296 -6.37 -13.28 -5.16
N THR A 297 -5.39 -12.99 -4.31
CA THR A 297 -4.23 -12.16 -4.64
C THR A 297 -3.47 -12.74 -5.84
N PRO A 298 -3.19 -11.94 -6.89
CA PRO A 298 -2.48 -12.40 -8.09
C PRO A 298 -0.96 -12.46 -7.82
N GLY A 299 -0.58 -13.21 -6.78
CA GLY A 299 0.73 -13.13 -6.18
C GLY A 299 1.51 -14.44 -6.08
N PHE A 300 2.83 -14.31 -5.98
CA PHE A 300 3.78 -15.41 -5.81
C PHE A 300 4.87 -15.03 -4.79
N ALA A 301 5.67 -16.02 -4.43
CA ALA A 301 6.79 -15.93 -3.50
C ALA A 301 8.08 -16.44 -4.17
N ILE A 302 9.22 -15.86 -3.76
CA ILE A 302 10.57 -16.31 -4.13
C ILE A 302 11.39 -16.57 -2.87
N SER A 303 12.52 -17.28 -3.00
CA SER A 303 13.41 -17.65 -1.90
C SER A 303 13.66 -16.50 -0.92
N LEU A 304 13.21 -16.68 0.34
CA LEU A 304 13.41 -15.73 1.43
C LEU A 304 14.91 -15.47 1.64
N LYS A 305 15.70 -16.53 1.74
CA LYS A 305 17.14 -16.50 1.94
C LYS A 305 17.83 -15.70 0.84
N THR A 306 17.44 -15.88 -0.41
CA THR A 306 18.06 -15.16 -1.54
C THR A 306 17.72 -13.67 -1.48
N MET A 307 16.47 -13.31 -1.17
CA MET A 307 16.07 -11.92 -0.98
C MET A 307 16.84 -11.26 0.16
N LEU A 308 16.95 -11.92 1.31
CA LEU A 308 17.68 -11.43 2.47
C LEU A 308 19.19 -11.30 2.20
N ALA A 309 19.81 -12.30 1.57
CA ALA A 309 21.23 -12.29 1.24
C ALA A 309 21.61 -11.11 0.31
N ASN A 310 20.71 -10.70 -0.60
CA ASN A 310 20.91 -9.53 -1.45
C ASN A 310 21.11 -8.23 -0.63
N PHE A 311 20.61 -8.17 0.60
CA PHE A 311 20.63 -6.98 1.45
C PHE A 311 21.32 -7.22 2.79
N GLY A 312 22.29 -8.14 2.84
CA GLY A 312 23.06 -8.42 4.06
C GLY A 312 22.19 -8.90 5.22
N ASN A 313 21.15 -9.69 4.92
CA ASN A 313 20.14 -10.18 5.85
C ASN A 313 19.25 -9.10 6.49
N ASN A 314 19.20 -7.90 5.93
CA ASN A 314 18.29 -6.85 6.38
C ASN A 314 16.89 -7.06 5.78
N TYR A 315 15.94 -7.45 6.63
CA TYR A 315 14.54 -7.67 6.26
C TYR A 315 13.91 -6.45 5.58
N GLU A 316 13.96 -5.27 6.21
CA GLU A 316 13.26 -4.10 5.67
C GLU A 316 13.81 -3.67 4.31
N LYS A 317 15.13 -3.69 4.14
CA LYS A 317 15.75 -3.39 2.84
C LYS A 317 15.32 -4.40 1.77
N ALA A 318 15.33 -5.69 2.10
CA ALA A 318 14.87 -6.73 1.19
C ALA A 318 13.40 -6.56 0.81
N ALA A 319 12.54 -6.36 1.80
CA ALA A 319 11.10 -6.22 1.58
C ALA A 319 10.78 -4.96 0.76
N LYS A 320 11.35 -3.79 1.09
CA LYS A 320 11.22 -2.55 0.29
C LYS A 320 11.66 -2.74 -1.15
N ALA A 321 12.73 -3.50 -1.37
CA ALA A 321 13.26 -3.73 -2.70
C ALA A 321 12.38 -4.70 -3.51
N PHE A 322 11.93 -5.81 -2.94
CA PHE A 322 11.30 -6.89 -3.69
C PHE A 322 9.76 -6.82 -3.73
N CYS A 323 9.10 -6.42 -2.64
CA CYS A 323 7.65 -6.49 -2.52
C CYS A 323 6.90 -5.63 -3.53
N GLY A 324 5.94 -6.22 -4.23
CA GLY A 324 5.14 -5.52 -5.23
C GLY A 324 5.76 -5.56 -6.64
N MET A 325 6.97 -6.10 -6.81
CA MET A 325 7.56 -6.26 -8.14
C MET A 325 6.75 -7.25 -8.98
N GLU A 326 6.50 -6.91 -10.24
CA GLU A 326 5.89 -7.85 -11.17
C GLU A 326 6.92 -8.72 -11.87
N ALA A 327 6.57 -9.99 -12.00
CA ALA A 327 7.24 -10.92 -12.87
C ALA A 327 6.29 -11.44 -13.95
N GLU A 328 6.85 -11.75 -15.12
CA GLU A 328 6.22 -12.60 -16.13
C GLU A 328 6.76 -14.01 -15.97
N ILE A 329 5.88 -14.97 -15.70
CA ILE A 329 6.18 -16.40 -15.54
C ILE A 329 5.73 -17.11 -16.81
N THR A 330 6.61 -17.92 -17.38
CA THR A 330 6.40 -18.74 -18.58
C THR A 330 6.54 -20.21 -18.24
N SER A 331 5.48 -20.99 -18.44
CA SER A 331 5.52 -22.45 -18.30
C SER A 331 6.37 -23.13 -19.38
N LYS A 332 6.68 -24.41 -19.21
CA LYS A 332 7.35 -25.24 -20.23
C LYS A 332 6.62 -25.24 -21.58
N SER A 333 5.29 -25.18 -21.58
CA SER A 333 4.46 -25.14 -22.80
C SER A 333 4.36 -23.74 -23.42
N GLY A 334 5.00 -22.73 -22.83
CA GLY A 334 4.98 -21.35 -23.34
C GLY A 334 3.82 -20.49 -22.83
N LYS A 335 2.91 -21.04 -22.01
CA LYS A 335 1.86 -20.24 -21.35
C LYS A 335 2.48 -19.20 -20.41
N LYS A 336 2.03 -17.95 -20.53
CA LYS A 336 2.52 -16.81 -19.76
C LYS A 336 1.49 -16.26 -18.79
N ILE A 337 1.94 -15.85 -17.61
CA ILE A 337 1.12 -15.12 -16.63
C ILE A 337 1.98 -14.03 -15.98
N LYS A 338 1.38 -12.86 -15.70
CA LYS A 338 2.01 -11.79 -14.92
C LYS A 338 1.44 -11.79 -13.52
N MET A 339 2.32 -11.70 -12.54
CA MET A 339 1.98 -11.78 -11.13
C MET A 339 2.89 -10.89 -10.30
N VAL A 340 2.45 -10.59 -9.09
CA VAL A 340 3.16 -9.69 -8.18
C VAL A 340 3.88 -10.49 -7.10
N LEU A 341 5.10 -10.10 -6.75
CA LEU A 341 5.78 -10.68 -5.61
C LEU A 341 5.12 -10.16 -4.33
N VAL A 342 4.50 -11.06 -3.58
CA VAL A 342 3.68 -10.72 -2.41
C VAL A 342 4.06 -11.53 -1.18
N ASP A 343 5.07 -12.39 -1.24
CA ASP A 343 5.50 -13.17 -0.08
C ASP A 343 6.92 -13.70 -0.26
N ALA A 344 7.41 -14.38 0.77
CA ALA A 344 8.68 -15.08 0.75
C ALA A 344 8.49 -16.60 0.83
N PHE A 345 9.24 -17.32 -0.01
CA PHE A 345 9.19 -18.77 -0.08
C PHE A 345 10.13 -19.37 0.96
N ASP A 346 9.60 -20.22 1.84
CA ASP A 346 10.39 -21.02 2.78
C ASP A 346 11.43 -21.86 2.05
N ASP A 347 12.70 -21.55 2.28
CA ASP A 347 13.85 -22.18 1.63
C ASP A 347 13.99 -23.68 1.92
N ARG A 348 13.26 -24.23 2.92
CA ARG A 348 13.14 -25.69 3.09
C ARG A 348 12.56 -26.38 1.85
N TRP A 349 11.73 -25.67 1.09
CA TRP A 349 10.99 -26.19 -0.07
C TRP A 349 11.48 -25.64 -1.41
N VAL A 350 12.45 -24.73 -1.40
CA VAL A 350 13.13 -24.23 -2.59
C VAL A 350 14.00 -25.35 -3.18
N ARG A 351 13.58 -25.93 -4.30
CA ARG A 351 14.26 -27.08 -4.94
C ARG A 351 15.27 -26.69 -6.01
N THR A 352 15.16 -25.48 -6.54
CA THR A 352 16.12 -24.89 -7.48
C THR A 352 16.36 -23.43 -7.08
N PRO A 353 17.49 -22.81 -7.46
CA PRO A 353 17.74 -21.41 -7.16
C PRO A 353 16.66 -20.43 -7.69
N ASN A 354 15.86 -20.88 -8.66
CA ASN A 354 14.82 -20.08 -9.31
C ASN A 354 13.40 -20.57 -8.99
N SER A 355 13.24 -21.49 -8.04
CA SER A 355 11.91 -21.98 -7.63
C SER A 355 11.04 -20.83 -7.13
N ILE A 356 9.78 -20.86 -7.51
CA ILE A 356 8.76 -19.91 -7.07
C ILE A 356 7.58 -20.67 -6.46
N ASP A 357 6.88 -20.02 -5.55
CA ASP A 357 5.66 -20.55 -4.96
C ASP A 357 4.50 -19.63 -5.31
N MET A 358 3.46 -20.15 -5.98
CA MET A 358 2.31 -19.35 -6.39
C MET A 358 1.18 -19.46 -5.38
N ILE A 359 0.47 -18.36 -5.12
CA ILE A 359 -0.79 -18.43 -4.38
C ILE A 359 -1.76 -19.37 -5.11
N THR A 360 -2.46 -20.24 -4.37
CA THR A 360 -3.23 -21.37 -4.89
C THR A 360 -4.18 -21.03 -6.05
N ASN A 361 -4.92 -19.91 -6.02
CA ASN A 361 -5.78 -19.55 -7.16
C ASN A 361 -4.96 -19.11 -8.39
N SER A 362 -3.82 -18.48 -8.18
CA SER A 362 -2.92 -18.12 -9.26
C SER A 362 -2.23 -19.35 -9.85
N PHE A 363 -1.82 -20.29 -9.01
CA PHE A 363 -1.33 -21.59 -9.46
C PHE A 363 -2.40 -22.34 -10.25
N ALA A 364 -3.64 -22.40 -9.78
CA ALA A 364 -4.72 -23.06 -10.50
C ALA A 364 -4.93 -22.45 -11.90
N LYS A 365 -4.86 -21.12 -12.02
CA LYS A 365 -4.89 -20.42 -13.32
C LYS A 365 -3.69 -20.78 -14.18
N PHE A 366 -2.49 -20.92 -13.61
CA PHE A 366 -1.27 -21.25 -14.35
C PHE A 366 -1.24 -22.73 -14.78
N ASN A 367 -1.46 -23.64 -13.83
CA ASN A 367 -1.54 -25.09 -13.98
C ASN A 367 -2.72 -25.56 -14.85
N GLY A 368 -3.79 -24.78 -14.92
CA GLY A 368 -5.02 -25.13 -15.65
C GLY A 368 -6.03 -25.95 -14.84
N ALA A 369 -5.67 -26.36 -13.62
CA ALA A 369 -6.55 -27.04 -12.69
C ALA A 369 -6.17 -26.74 -11.23
N ARG A 370 -7.18 -26.74 -10.35
CA ARG A 370 -6.97 -26.77 -8.89
C ARG A 370 -6.47 -28.15 -8.47
N THR A 371 -5.68 -28.19 -7.41
CA THR A 371 -5.15 -29.42 -6.81
C THR A 371 -5.05 -29.26 -5.31
N THR A 372 -5.20 -30.36 -4.58
CA THR A 372 -4.89 -30.46 -3.14
C THR A 372 -3.61 -31.26 -2.89
N ASN A 373 -3.07 -31.93 -3.92
CA ASN A 373 -1.84 -32.71 -3.86
C ASN A 373 -0.64 -31.78 -4.03
N LYS A 374 0.16 -31.61 -2.98
CA LYS A 374 1.36 -30.76 -2.94
C LYS A 374 2.50 -31.23 -3.86
N ASN A 375 2.43 -32.46 -4.37
CA ASN A 375 3.38 -32.96 -5.38
C ASN A 375 3.03 -32.52 -6.82
N VAL A 376 1.86 -31.91 -7.02
CA VAL A 376 1.51 -31.32 -8.33
C VAL A 376 2.16 -29.95 -8.43
N VAL A 377 3.21 -29.88 -9.26
CA VAL A 377 4.02 -28.69 -9.53
C VAL A 377 4.25 -28.54 -11.04
N GLN A 378 4.62 -27.34 -11.49
CA GLN A 378 5.06 -27.11 -12.86
C GLN A 378 6.59 -27.07 -12.93
N MET A 379 7.14 -28.04 -13.66
CA MET A 379 8.59 -28.18 -13.87
C MET A 379 9.05 -27.36 -15.09
N ASP A 380 10.34 -27.04 -15.12
CA ASP A 380 11.02 -26.35 -16.24
C ASP A 380 10.37 -25.02 -16.65
N ALA A 381 9.74 -24.32 -15.71
CA ALA A 381 9.25 -22.97 -15.95
C ALA A 381 10.41 -21.98 -16.02
N SER A 382 10.11 -20.78 -16.50
CA SER A 382 11.02 -19.64 -16.43
C SER A 382 10.27 -18.38 -16.03
N TRP A 383 10.97 -17.40 -15.49
CA TRP A 383 10.36 -16.13 -15.11
C TRP A 383 11.35 -14.96 -15.18
N VAL A 384 10.81 -13.75 -15.30
CA VAL A 384 11.60 -12.52 -15.40
C VAL A 384 10.86 -11.37 -14.72
N PHE A 385 11.59 -10.52 -13.98
CA PHE A 385 11.03 -9.27 -13.49
C PHE A 385 10.80 -8.29 -14.64
N THR A 386 9.62 -7.67 -14.68
CA THR A 386 9.23 -6.79 -15.79
C THR A 386 9.78 -5.36 -15.65
N GLY A 387 10.35 -5.03 -14.49
CA GLY A 387 10.75 -3.68 -14.14
C GLY A 387 9.60 -2.82 -13.60
N ARG A 388 8.39 -3.38 -13.42
CA ARG A 388 7.25 -2.69 -12.83
C ARG A 388 7.01 -3.10 -11.39
N ARG A 389 6.47 -2.18 -10.59
CA ARG A 389 6.02 -2.44 -9.21
C ARG A 389 4.58 -1.99 -9.06
N ASN A 390 3.75 -2.83 -8.45
CA ASN A 390 2.40 -2.47 -8.03
C ASN A 390 2.43 -1.91 -6.61
N LEU A 391 2.07 -0.64 -6.44
CA LEU A 391 2.09 0.04 -5.13
C LEU A 391 1.10 -0.57 -4.13
N ARG A 392 0.06 -1.27 -4.60
CA ARG A 392 -0.88 -1.98 -3.73
C ARG A 392 -0.19 -3.06 -2.88
N TYR A 393 0.81 -3.70 -3.46
CA TYR A 393 1.51 -4.86 -2.88
C TYR A 393 2.95 -4.53 -2.55
N GLN A 394 3.29 -3.25 -2.41
CA GLN A 394 4.61 -2.87 -1.93
C GLN A 394 4.80 -3.25 -0.46
N PHE A 395 6.02 -3.08 0.06
CA PHE A 395 6.29 -3.30 1.48
C PHE A 395 5.38 -2.43 2.36
N LYS A 396 4.69 -3.05 3.32
CA LYS A 396 3.66 -2.42 4.17
C LYS A 396 2.57 -1.70 3.35
N GLY A 397 2.28 -2.21 2.15
CA GLY A 397 1.17 -1.76 1.32
C GLY A 397 -0.18 -2.23 1.85
N VAL A 398 -1.24 -2.00 1.07
CA VAL A 398 -2.61 -2.37 1.49
C VAL A 398 -2.93 -3.86 1.27
N GLY A 399 -2.19 -4.56 0.39
CA GLY A 399 -2.35 -6.00 0.19
C GLY A 399 -3.65 -6.41 -0.51
N SER A 400 -4.29 -7.52 -0.11
CA SER A 400 -5.65 -7.87 -0.53
C SER A 400 -6.74 -7.24 0.34
N GLY A 401 -6.34 -6.62 1.46
CA GLY A 401 -7.20 -5.88 2.37
C GLY A 401 -8.06 -4.85 1.63
N ARG A 402 -9.35 -4.85 1.96
CA ARG A 402 -10.34 -3.89 1.47
C ARG A 402 -10.05 -2.51 2.00
#